data_AF-A0A0S7X799-F1
#
_entry.id   AF-A0A0S7X799-F1
#
_cell.length_a   1.000
_cell.length_b   1.000
_cell.length_c   1.000
_cell.angle_alpha   90.00
_cell.angle_beta   90.00
_cell.angle_gamma   90.00
#
_symmetry.space_group_name_H-M   'P 1'
#
loop_
_entity.id
_entity.type
_entity.pdbx_description
1 polymer ?
#
loop_
_entity_poly.entity_id
_entity_poly.type
_entity_poly.pdbx_seq_one_letter_code
_entity_poly.pdbx_strand_id
1 'polypeptide(L)'
;MREGCYAEAISSFQQIRSLPVDARYKSLANQRLGEINQIGQKMLSAVDPVIEEKNYVKAAGSLKGIIRQFSNSTVGREAKEKLSALMKDPEVAKLLREMDASEIYAQAEKRKEQKLYYQALLLYRKLANNYGDTESGGKAKKILAQWQADAVFMAMVGEQEAETYCKGWFSLAESYSKHGINHKALEYYQKIIDAYPDTAYAKRAGDKIASLQTD
;
A
#
# COMPACT_ATOMS: atom_id res chain seq x y z
N MET A 1 -11.67 8.49 -23.18
CA MET A 1 -11.48 7.76 -21.91
C MET A 1 -10.06 8.05 -21.44
N ARG A 2 -9.85 8.42 -20.18
CA ARG A 2 -8.48 8.47 -19.64
C ARG A 2 -7.96 7.03 -19.60
N GLU A 3 -6.79 6.78 -20.16
CA GLU A 3 -6.06 5.53 -19.96
C GLU A 3 -5.93 5.32 -18.45
N GLY A 4 -6.66 4.37 -17.86
CA GLY A 4 -6.47 4.12 -16.42
C GLY A 4 -7.56 3.40 -15.62
N CYS A 5 -8.84 3.39 -16.00
CA CYS A 5 -9.88 2.78 -15.12
C CYS A 5 -10.84 1.84 -15.85
N TYR A 6 -10.31 0.84 -16.58
CA TYR A 6 -11.15 -0.28 -17.04
C TYR A 6 -11.77 -1.05 -15.86
N ALA A 7 -11.08 -1.14 -14.72
CA ALA A 7 -11.56 -1.79 -13.51
C ALA A 7 -12.91 -1.25 -13.00
N GLU A 8 -13.03 0.08 -12.90
CA GLU A 8 -14.26 0.74 -12.46
C GLU A 8 -15.39 0.58 -13.48
N ALA A 9 -15.06 0.68 -14.78
CA ALA A 9 -16.02 0.45 -15.86
C ALA A 9 -16.54 -0.99 -15.85
N ILE A 10 -15.64 -1.98 -15.71
CA ILE A 10 -15.99 -3.40 -15.57
C ILE A 10 -16.92 -3.60 -14.39
N SER A 11 -16.58 -3.08 -13.21
CA SER A 11 -17.41 -3.18 -12.00
C SER A 11 -18.80 -2.57 -12.21
N SER A 12 -18.87 -1.38 -12.81
CA SER A 12 -20.13 -0.68 -13.07
C SER A 12 -21.02 -1.45 -14.03
N PHE A 13 -20.47 -1.97 -15.14
CA PHE A 13 -21.24 -2.76 -16.10
C PHE A 13 -21.65 -4.13 -15.53
N GLN A 14 -20.82 -4.76 -14.70
CA GLN A 14 -21.19 -5.98 -13.97
C GLN A 14 -22.37 -5.73 -13.02
N GLN A 15 -22.36 -4.62 -12.29
CA GLN A 15 -23.47 -4.24 -11.42
C GLN A 15 -24.76 -3.98 -12.22
N ILE A 16 -24.68 -3.29 -13.36
CA ILE A 16 -25.85 -3.08 -14.24
C ILE A 16 -26.45 -4.41 -14.69
N ARG A 17 -25.63 -5.43 -14.98
CA ARG A 17 -26.12 -6.76 -15.36
C ARG A 17 -26.90 -7.45 -14.24
N SER A 18 -26.50 -7.28 -12.99
CA SER A 18 -27.16 -7.90 -11.83
C SER A 18 -28.42 -7.18 -11.36
N LEU A 19 -28.59 -5.89 -11.68
CA LEU A 19 -29.75 -5.12 -11.26
C LEU A 19 -31.02 -5.45 -12.08
N PRO A 20 -32.23 -5.26 -11.51
CA PRO A 20 -33.50 -5.41 -12.22
C PRO A 20 -33.80 -4.19 -13.11
N VAL A 21 -32.88 -3.89 -14.03
CA VAL A 21 -33.00 -2.78 -15.00
C VAL A 21 -33.52 -3.28 -16.36
N ASP A 22 -33.96 -2.32 -17.19
CA ASP A 22 -34.41 -2.54 -18.57
C ASP A 22 -33.36 -3.34 -19.39
N ALA A 23 -33.84 -4.28 -20.20
CA ALA A 23 -33.03 -5.17 -21.02
C ALA A 23 -32.03 -4.42 -21.93
N ARG A 24 -32.37 -3.21 -22.38
CA ARG A 24 -31.49 -2.35 -23.18
C ARG A 24 -30.21 -1.99 -22.44
N TYR A 25 -30.29 -1.67 -21.14
CA TYR A 25 -29.10 -1.36 -20.34
C TYR A 25 -28.24 -2.60 -20.11
N LYS A 26 -28.85 -3.77 -19.93
CA LYS A 26 -28.11 -5.04 -19.82
C LYS A 26 -27.38 -5.39 -21.11
N SER A 27 -28.04 -5.20 -22.27
CA SER A 27 -27.44 -5.41 -23.58
C SER A 27 -26.25 -4.47 -23.81
N LEU A 28 -26.41 -3.18 -23.53
CA LEU A 28 -25.33 -2.20 -23.65
C LEU A 28 -24.16 -2.53 -22.70
N ALA A 29 -24.43 -2.92 -21.46
CA ALA A 29 -23.40 -3.34 -20.52
C ALA A 29 -22.62 -4.56 -21.02
N ASN A 30 -23.31 -5.56 -21.59
CA ASN A 30 -22.65 -6.72 -22.21
C ASN A 30 -21.77 -6.33 -23.39
N GLN A 31 -22.26 -5.44 -24.26
CA GLN A 31 -21.47 -4.93 -25.39
C GLN A 31 -20.19 -4.26 -24.90
N ARG A 32 -20.29 -3.33 -23.93
CA ARG A 32 -19.12 -2.62 -23.39
C ARG A 32 -18.13 -3.54 -22.70
N LEU A 33 -18.61 -4.55 -21.95
CA LEU A 33 -17.75 -5.58 -21.38
C LEU A 33 -17.04 -6.40 -22.47
N GLY A 34 -17.72 -6.71 -23.58
CA GLY A 34 -17.12 -7.36 -24.73
C GLY A 34 -15.99 -6.55 -25.36
N GLU A 35 -16.21 -5.25 -25.60
CA GLU A 35 -15.20 -4.33 -26.11
C GLU A 35 -13.98 -4.23 -25.17
N ILE A 36 -14.22 -4.09 -23.87
CA ILE A 36 -13.15 -4.05 -22.85
C ILE A 36 -12.36 -5.37 -22.83
N ASN A 37 -13.04 -6.52 -22.91
CA ASN A 37 -12.37 -7.82 -22.96
C ASN A 37 -11.51 -7.98 -24.22
N GLN A 38 -11.96 -7.50 -25.38
CA GLN A 38 -11.17 -7.56 -26.61
C GLN A 38 -9.89 -6.71 -26.51
N ILE A 39 -9.97 -5.52 -25.90
CA ILE A 39 -8.79 -4.68 -25.63
C ILE A 39 -7.83 -5.42 -24.70
N GLY A 40 -8.35 -5.98 -23.61
CA GLY A 40 -7.56 -6.76 -22.67
C GLY A 40 -6.89 -7.97 -23.31
N GLN A 41 -7.59 -8.70 -24.19
CA GLN A 41 -7.04 -9.86 -24.88
C GLN A 41 -5.87 -9.48 -25.79
N LYS A 42 -5.98 -8.37 -26.54
CA LYS A 42 -4.89 -7.86 -27.37
C LYS A 42 -3.66 -7.52 -26.54
N MET A 43 -3.85 -6.88 -25.38
CA MET A 43 -2.75 -6.59 -24.45
C MET A 43 -2.12 -7.87 -23.90
N LEU A 44 -2.93 -8.88 -23.56
CA LEU A 44 -2.44 -10.15 -23.02
C LEU A 44 -1.65 -10.96 -24.06
N SER A 45 -2.12 -11.00 -25.31
CA SER A 45 -1.40 -11.65 -26.42
C SER A 45 -0.09 -10.94 -26.77
N ALA A 46 0.00 -9.62 -26.57
CA ALA A 46 1.25 -8.89 -26.77
C ALA A 46 2.34 -9.26 -25.73
N VAL A 47 1.99 -9.97 -24.64
CA VAL A 47 2.96 -10.45 -23.65
C VAL A 47 3.66 -11.72 -24.12
N ASP A 48 3.03 -12.56 -24.95
CA ASP A 48 3.62 -13.82 -25.43
C ASP A 48 5.01 -13.67 -26.06
N PRO A 49 5.23 -12.78 -27.05
CA PRO A 49 6.56 -12.61 -27.64
C PRO A 49 7.62 -12.16 -26.62
N VAL A 50 7.21 -11.38 -25.61
CA VAL A 50 8.13 -10.93 -24.54
C VAL A 50 8.57 -12.10 -23.65
N ILE A 51 7.69 -13.08 -23.44
CA ILE A 51 8.01 -14.32 -22.71
C ILE A 51 8.91 -15.22 -23.57
N GLU A 52 8.64 -15.33 -24.88
CA GLU A 52 9.46 -16.11 -25.83
C GLU A 52 10.88 -15.55 -25.94
N GLU A 53 11.03 -14.23 -25.91
CA GLU A 53 12.32 -13.51 -25.81
C GLU A 53 13.01 -13.68 -24.44
N LYS A 54 12.40 -14.40 -23.49
CA LYS A 54 12.87 -14.58 -22.10
C LYS A 54 13.03 -13.27 -21.32
N ASN A 55 12.36 -12.20 -21.74
CA ASN A 55 12.35 -10.93 -21.02
C ASN A 55 11.29 -10.95 -19.90
N TYR A 56 11.49 -11.84 -18.92
CA TYR A 56 10.51 -12.16 -17.89
C TYR A 56 10.14 -10.96 -17.00
N VAL A 57 11.10 -10.05 -16.76
CA VAL A 57 10.88 -8.80 -16.01
C VAL A 57 9.84 -7.93 -16.72
N LYS A 58 10.03 -7.69 -18.01
CA LYS A 58 9.09 -6.90 -18.83
C LYS A 58 7.74 -7.60 -18.94
N ALA A 59 7.73 -8.92 -19.20
CA ALA A 59 6.51 -9.70 -19.29
C ALA A 59 5.69 -9.64 -17.99
N ALA A 60 6.32 -9.85 -16.83
CA ALA A 60 5.66 -9.76 -15.53
C ALA A 60 5.15 -8.36 -15.23
N GLY A 61 5.90 -7.31 -15.58
CA GLY A 61 5.46 -5.92 -15.50
C GLY A 61 4.18 -5.68 -16.31
N SER A 62 4.15 -6.13 -17.56
CA SER A 62 2.96 -6.06 -18.43
C SER A 62 1.78 -6.83 -17.84
N LEU A 63 1.99 -8.06 -17.35
CA LEU A 63 0.94 -8.88 -16.72
C LEU A 63 0.38 -8.21 -15.46
N LYS A 64 1.23 -7.66 -14.59
CA LYS A 64 0.79 -6.90 -13.40
C LYS A 64 -0.04 -5.67 -13.79
N GLY A 65 0.34 -4.99 -14.87
CA GLY A 65 -0.44 -3.90 -15.46
C GLY A 65 -1.83 -4.34 -15.91
N ILE A 66 -1.91 -5.45 -16.65
CA ILE A 66 -3.18 -6.04 -17.12
C ILE A 66 -4.05 -6.47 -15.94
N ILE A 67 -3.50 -7.15 -14.93
CA ILE A 67 -4.23 -7.57 -13.72
C ILE A 67 -4.87 -6.36 -13.02
N ARG A 68 -4.14 -5.24 -12.91
CA ARG A 68 -4.63 -4.02 -12.28
C ARG A 68 -5.72 -3.35 -13.11
N GLN A 69 -5.51 -3.20 -14.42
CA GLN A 69 -6.45 -2.50 -15.29
C GLN A 69 -7.74 -3.29 -15.51
N PHE A 70 -7.64 -4.61 -15.64
CA PHE A 70 -8.76 -5.50 -15.94
C PHE A 70 -9.16 -6.34 -14.73
N SER A 71 -9.07 -5.78 -13.52
CA SER A 71 -9.46 -6.47 -12.29
C SER A 71 -10.91 -6.96 -12.38
N ASN A 72 -11.17 -8.18 -11.88
CA ASN A 72 -12.49 -8.83 -11.92
C ASN A 72 -13.03 -9.16 -13.33
N SER A 73 -12.19 -9.16 -14.37
CA SER A 73 -12.54 -9.69 -15.69
C SER A 73 -11.90 -11.08 -15.94
N THR A 74 -12.30 -11.72 -17.04
CA THR A 74 -11.66 -12.96 -17.53
C THR A 74 -10.19 -12.70 -17.88
N VAL A 75 -9.89 -11.61 -18.61
CA VAL A 75 -8.51 -11.25 -18.99
C VAL A 75 -7.63 -11.03 -17.75
N GLY A 76 -8.13 -10.36 -16.72
CA GLY A 76 -7.39 -10.16 -15.48
C GLY A 76 -7.05 -11.48 -14.77
N ARG A 77 -7.96 -12.47 -14.85
CA ARG A 77 -7.72 -13.81 -14.33
C ARG A 77 -6.69 -14.57 -15.15
N GLU A 78 -6.80 -14.57 -16.47
CA GLU A 78 -5.83 -15.20 -17.37
C GLU A 78 -4.43 -14.60 -17.19
N ALA A 79 -4.32 -13.27 -17.07
CA ALA A 79 -3.07 -12.59 -16.80
C ALA A 79 -2.46 -13.02 -15.45
N LYS A 80 -3.29 -13.21 -14.41
CA LYS A 80 -2.87 -13.72 -13.11
C LYS A 80 -2.39 -15.18 -13.20
N GLU A 81 -3.10 -16.01 -13.95
CA GLU A 81 -2.71 -17.41 -14.19
C GLU A 81 -1.38 -17.50 -14.93
N LYS A 82 -1.19 -16.68 -15.98
CA LYS A 82 0.05 -16.60 -16.74
C LYS A 82 1.22 -16.10 -15.89
N LEU A 83 1.00 -15.07 -15.06
CA LEU A 83 2.01 -14.59 -14.11
C LEU A 83 2.37 -15.67 -13.09
N SER A 84 1.37 -16.38 -12.56
CA SER A 84 1.58 -17.52 -11.64
C SER A 84 2.37 -18.65 -12.31
N ALA A 85 2.09 -18.95 -13.59
CA ALA A 85 2.82 -19.94 -14.36
C ALA A 85 4.30 -19.55 -14.55
N LEU A 86 4.59 -18.27 -14.85
CA LEU A 86 5.97 -17.77 -14.92
C LEU A 86 6.72 -17.95 -13.60
N MET A 87 6.04 -17.76 -12.47
CA MET A 87 6.63 -17.92 -11.14
C MET A 87 6.86 -19.39 -10.71
N LYS A 88 6.44 -20.38 -11.50
CA LYS A 88 6.77 -21.79 -11.24
C LYS A 88 8.23 -22.13 -11.56
N ASP A 89 8.85 -21.37 -12.45
CA ASP A 89 10.28 -21.47 -12.70
C ASP A 89 11.05 -20.75 -11.56
N PRO A 90 11.91 -21.45 -10.81
CA PRO A 90 12.63 -20.86 -9.68
C PRO A 90 13.53 -19.68 -10.06
N GLU A 91 14.17 -19.70 -11.23
CA GLU A 91 15.05 -18.62 -11.68
C GLU A 91 14.25 -17.37 -12.04
N VAL A 92 13.12 -17.57 -12.75
CA VAL A 92 12.18 -16.48 -13.04
C VAL A 92 11.58 -15.92 -11.75
N ALA A 93 11.16 -16.78 -10.82
CA ALA A 93 10.62 -16.36 -9.53
C ALA A 93 11.63 -15.53 -8.73
N LYS A 94 12.91 -15.95 -8.70
CA LYS A 94 14.00 -15.21 -8.06
C LYS A 94 14.21 -13.84 -8.71
N LEU A 95 14.25 -13.78 -10.03
CA LEU A 95 14.41 -12.52 -10.78
C LEU A 95 13.27 -11.54 -10.52
N LEU A 96 12.02 -12.01 -10.56
CA LEU A 96 10.84 -11.18 -10.29
C LEU A 96 10.79 -10.71 -8.84
N ARG A 97 11.25 -11.56 -7.91
CA ARG A 97 11.33 -11.21 -6.50
C ARG A 97 12.40 -10.16 -6.23
N GLU A 98 13.55 -10.21 -6.90
CA GLU A 98 14.56 -9.13 -6.84
C GLU A 98 14.02 -7.83 -7.44
N MET A 99 13.32 -7.88 -8.58
CA MET A 99 12.69 -6.70 -9.16
C MET A 99 11.72 -6.03 -8.18
N ASP A 100 10.81 -6.81 -7.56
CA ASP A 100 9.86 -6.29 -6.58
C ASP A 100 10.57 -5.71 -5.34
N ALA A 101 11.64 -6.36 -4.89
CA ALA A 101 12.45 -5.85 -3.79
C ALA A 101 13.16 -4.53 -4.15
N SER A 102 13.72 -4.44 -5.36
CA SER A 102 14.41 -3.25 -5.87
C SER A 102 13.45 -2.06 -6.00
N GLU A 103 12.22 -2.27 -6.48
CA GLU A 103 11.21 -1.21 -6.55
C GLU A 103 10.84 -0.69 -5.16
N ILE A 104 10.60 -1.58 -4.19
CA ILE A 104 10.29 -1.19 -2.81
C ILE A 104 11.48 -0.45 -2.19
N TYR A 105 12.71 -0.87 -2.49
CA TYR A 105 13.94 -0.23 -2.01
C TYR A 105 14.07 1.20 -2.58
N ALA A 106 13.84 1.38 -3.88
CA ALA A 106 13.84 2.71 -4.51
C ALA A 106 12.77 3.62 -3.89
N GLN A 107 11.59 3.09 -3.57
CA GLN A 107 10.57 3.84 -2.84
C GLN A 107 11.03 4.23 -1.43
N ALA A 108 11.71 3.32 -0.70
CA ALA A 108 12.25 3.59 0.62
C ALA A 108 13.33 4.70 0.60
N GLU A 109 14.24 4.65 -0.38
CA GLU A 109 15.25 5.68 -0.62
C GLU A 109 14.61 7.03 -0.91
N LYS A 110 13.60 7.09 -1.79
CA LYS A 110 12.85 8.32 -2.07
C LYS A 110 12.18 8.89 -0.82
N ARG A 111 11.60 8.05 0.05
CA ARG A 111 11.02 8.52 1.33
C ARG A 111 12.09 9.06 2.27
N LYS A 112 13.25 8.41 2.32
CA LYS A 112 14.41 8.86 3.10
C LYS A 112 14.91 10.23 2.61
N GLU A 113 15.06 10.42 1.30
CA GLU A 113 15.43 11.71 0.68
C GLU A 113 14.43 12.82 1.03
N GLN A 114 13.14 12.48 1.07
CA GLN A 114 12.05 13.37 1.49
C GLN A 114 12.00 13.61 3.01
N LYS A 115 12.93 13.05 3.79
CA LYS A 115 12.96 13.08 5.26
C LYS A 115 11.70 12.45 5.91
N LEU A 116 10.98 11.61 5.17
CA LEU A 116 9.85 10.80 5.65
C LEU A 116 10.39 9.49 6.22
N TYR A 117 11.21 9.59 7.26
CA TYR A 117 11.99 8.48 7.80
C TYR A 117 11.12 7.36 8.37
N TYR A 118 9.98 7.68 9.01
CA TYR A 118 9.05 6.65 9.46
C TYR A 118 8.50 5.81 8.29
N GLN A 119 8.10 6.45 7.19
CA GLN A 119 7.61 5.73 6.00
C GLN A 119 8.73 4.91 5.36
N ALA A 120 9.94 5.44 5.29
CA ALA A 120 11.11 4.71 4.81
C ALA A 120 11.39 3.47 5.70
N LEU A 121 11.33 3.62 7.03
CA LEU A 121 11.51 2.55 8.01
C LEU A 121 10.53 1.39 7.76
N LEU A 122 9.26 1.68 7.52
CA LEU A 122 8.24 0.67 7.21
C LEU A 122 8.59 -0.12 5.93
N LEU A 123 9.07 0.57 4.89
CA LEU A 123 9.48 -0.08 3.64
C LEU A 123 10.75 -0.92 3.82
N TYR A 124 11.76 -0.44 4.55
CA TYR A 124 12.94 -1.24 4.87
C TYR A 124 12.60 -2.47 5.72
N ARG A 125 11.71 -2.35 6.72
CA ARG A 125 11.22 -3.51 7.50
C ARG A 125 10.53 -4.53 6.61
N LYS A 126 9.66 -4.08 5.69
CA LYS A 126 9.01 -4.95 4.70
C LYS A 126 10.04 -5.69 3.84
N LEU A 127 11.09 -5.01 3.38
CA LEU A 127 12.17 -5.61 2.60
C LEU A 127 12.95 -6.65 3.41
N ALA A 128 13.40 -6.30 4.61
CA ALA A 128 14.17 -7.19 5.46
C ALA A 128 13.41 -8.48 5.79
N ASN A 129 12.09 -8.39 6.02
CA ASN A 129 11.23 -9.51 6.40
C ASN A 129 10.82 -10.37 5.20
N ASN A 130 10.37 -9.75 4.11
CA ASN A 130 9.74 -10.48 3.00
C ASN A 130 10.71 -10.77 1.84
N TYR A 131 11.84 -10.07 1.79
CA TYR A 131 12.83 -10.13 0.71
C TYR A 131 14.24 -10.29 1.26
N GLY A 132 14.39 -10.86 2.47
CA GLY A 132 15.67 -10.88 3.18
C GLY A 132 16.82 -11.65 2.52
N ASP A 133 16.55 -12.41 1.47
CA ASP A 133 17.47 -13.17 0.61
C ASP A 133 17.76 -12.49 -0.74
N THR A 134 17.11 -11.36 -1.03
CA THR A 134 17.42 -10.51 -2.19
C THR A 134 18.55 -9.54 -1.85
N GLU A 135 19.21 -8.97 -2.87
CA GLU A 135 20.24 -7.95 -2.65
C GLU A 135 19.65 -6.73 -1.94
N SER A 136 18.47 -6.30 -2.39
CA SER A 136 17.71 -5.19 -1.84
C SER A 136 17.30 -5.42 -0.37
N GLY A 137 16.90 -6.64 -0.01
CA GLY A 137 16.62 -7.00 1.39
C GLY A 137 17.86 -7.05 2.26
N GLY A 138 19.00 -7.49 1.72
CA GLY A 138 20.30 -7.40 2.39
C GLY A 138 20.71 -5.96 2.70
N LYS A 139 20.55 -5.05 1.73
CA LYS A 139 20.77 -3.60 1.93
C LYS A 139 19.84 -3.02 2.99
N ALA A 140 18.55 -3.35 2.91
CA ALA A 140 17.55 -2.90 3.90
C ALA A 140 17.90 -3.34 5.33
N LYS A 141 18.32 -4.60 5.53
CA LYS A 141 18.76 -5.12 6.84
C LYS A 141 19.92 -4.31 7.42
N LYS A 142 20.92 -3.95 6.59
CA LYS A 142 22.07 -3.14 7.01
C LYS A 142 21.63 -1.74 7.45
N ILE A 143 20.76 -1.09 6.68
CA ILE A 143 20.20 0.23 7.02
C ILE A 143 19.44 0.16 8.34
N LEU A 144 18.58 -0.85 8.52
CA LEU A 144 17.82 -1.04 9.76
C LEU A 144 18.73 -1.20 10.97
N ALA A 145 19.78 -2.02 10.86
CA ALA A 145 20.75 -2.20 11.94
C ALA A 145 21.47 -0.88 12.29
N GLN A 146 21.85 -0.08 11.28
CA GLN A 146 22.45 1.23 11.49
C GLN A 146 21.49 2.20 12.18
N TRP A 147 20.25 2.28 11.72
CA TRP A 147 19.23 3.17 12.30
C TRP A 147 18.91 2.76 13.74
N GLN A 148 18.75 1.47 14.00
CA GLN A 148 18.47 0.95 15.36
C GLN A 148 19.60 1.22 16.34
N ALA A 149 20.85 1.27 15.89
CA ALA A 149 21.99 1.61 16.73
C ALA A 149 22.07 3.12 17.06
N ASP A 150 21.38 3.97 16.29
CA ASP A 150 21.32 5.41 16.52
C ASP A 150 20.03 5.76 17.28
N ALA A 151 20.13 5.80 18.62
CA ALA A 151 19.01 6.10 19.50
C ALA A 151 18.40 7.48 19.23
N VAL A 152 19.20 8.48 18.85
CA VAL A 152 18.73 9.84 18.56
C VAL A 152 17.90 9.84 17.28
N PHE A 153 18.40 9.18 16.23
CA PHE A 153 17.66 9.00 15.00
C PHE A 153 16.36 8.23 15.23
N MET A 154 16.38 7.15 16.01
CA MET A 154 15.16 6.38 16.32
C MET A 154 14.14 7.18 17.13
N ALA A 155 14.57 8.02 18.06
CA ALA A 155 13.68 8.93 18.77
C ALA A 155 13.00 9.91 17.79
N MET A 156 13.76 10.49 16.85
CA MET A 156 13.19 11.34 15.79
C MET A 156 12.19 10.58 14.91
N VAL A 157 12.47 9.32 14.56
CA VAL A 157 11.53 8.49 13.79
C VAL A 157 10.26 8.18 14.60
N GLY A 158 10.40 7.90 15.89
CA GLY A 158 9.28 7.72 16.82
C GLY A 158 8.40 8.96 16.92
N GLU A 159 9.00 10.15 16.90
CA GLU A 159 8.23 11.41 16.86
C GLU A 159 7.45 11.57 15.53
N GLN A 160 8.04 11.21 14.39
CA GLN A 160 7.31 11.21 13.10
C GLN A 160 6.18 10.19 13.06
N GLU A 161 6.38 9.03 13.67
CA GLU A 161 5.34 8.02 13.84
C GLU A 161 4.19 8.58 14.70
N ALA A 162 4.51 9.16 15.85
CA ALA A 162 3.52 9.78 16.73
C ALA A 162 2.76 10.92 16.05
N GLU A 163 3.41 11.80 15.28
CA GLU A 163 2.72 12.84 14.49
C GLU A 163 1.67 12.24 13.54
N THR A 164 1.93 11.07 12.97
CA THR A 164 1.01 10.39 12.04
C THR A 164 -0.25 9.89 12.75
N TYR A 165 -0.13 9.34 13.96
CA TYR A 165 -1.24 8.68 14.67
C TYR A 165 -1.85 9.53 15.79
N CYS A 166 -1.02 10.18 16.60
CA CYS A 166 -1.43 10.92 17.79
C CYS A 166 -2.19 12.20 17.44
N LYS A 167 -1.91 12.84 16.30
CA LYS A 167 -2.59 14.08 15.90
C LYS A 167 -4.11 13.94 15.89
N GLY A 168 -4.62 12.84 15.35
CA GLY A 168 -6.06 12.54 15.33
C GLY A 168 -6.63 12.30 16.73
N TRP A 169 -5.95 11.48 17.53
CA TRP A 169 -6.37 11.20 18.91
C TRP A 169 -6.35 12.45 19.79
N PHE A 170 -5.32 13.28 19.65
CA PHE A 170 -5.18 14.53 20.41
C PHE A 170 -6.30 15.51 20.04
N SER A 171 -6.60 15.64 18.74
CA SER A 171 -7.69 16.50 18.27
C SER A 171 -9.06 16.06 18.81
N LEU A 172 -9.31 14.75 18.87
CA LEU A 172 -10.52 14.19 19.48
C LEU A 172 -10.57 14.46 20.99
N ALA A 173 -9.46 14.26 21.69
CA ALA A 173 -9.37 14.52 23.13
C ALA A 173 -9.66 15.99 23.46
N GLU A 174 -9.08 16.92 22.71
CA GLU A 174 -9.35 18.36 22.85
C GLU A 174 -10.82 18.69 22.56
N SER A 175 -11.42 18.08 21.54
CA SER A 175 -12.84 18.27 21.24
C SER A 175 -13.73 17.79 22.40
N TYR A 176 -13.48 16.61 22.95
CA TYR A 176 -14.24 16.09 24.09
C TYR A 176 -14.10 16.97 25.32
N SER A 177 -12.88 17.40 25.64
CA SER A 177 -12.60 18.29 26.77
C SER A 177 -13.34 19.63 26.62
N LYS A 178 -13.34 20.23 25.42
CA LYS A 178 -14.06 21.49 25.15
C LYS A 178 -15.58 21.37 25.36
N HIS A 179 -16.15 20.17 25.22
CA HIS A 179 -17.57 19.91 25.44
C HIS A 179 -17.86 19.38 26.86
N GLY A 180 -16.89 19.43 27.78
CA GLY A 180 -17.03 18.94 29.15
C GLY A 180 -17.09 17.42 29.28
N ILE A 181 -16.81 16.67 28.22
CA ILE A 181 -16.82 15.20 28.21
C ILE A 181 -15.43 14.69 28.64
N ASN A 182 -15.04 15.05 29.87
CA ASN A 182 -13.66 14.87 30.36
C ASN A 182 -13.21 13.41 30.39
N HIS A 183 -14.09 12.47 30.73
CA HIS A 183 -13.75 11.04 30.75
C HIS A 183 -13.26 10.54 29.39
N LYS A 184 -13.92 10.91 28.28
CA LYS A 184 -13.46 10.54 26.93
C LYS A 184 -12.17 11.26 26.55
N ALA A 185 -12.02 12.52 26.94
CA ALA A 185 -10.77 13.24 26.70
C ALA A 185 -9.59 12.52 27.37
N LEU A 186 -9.74 12.12 28.62
CA LEU A 186 -8.74 11.36 29.38
C LEU A 186 -8.40 10.02 28.71
N GLU A 187 -9.39 9.26 28.22
CA GLU A 187 -9.15 8.01 27.49
C GLU A 187 -8.22 8.21 26.27
N TYR A 188 -8.48 9.23 25.45
CA TYR A 188 -7.66 9.50 24.27
C TYR A 188 -6.27 10.05 24.62
N TYR A 189 -6.14 10.89 25.65
CA TYR A 189 -4.83 11.34 26.12
C TYR A 189 -4.01 10.19 26.70
N GLN A 190 -4.61 9.32 27.51
CA GLN A 190 -3.93 8.15 28.07
C GLN A 190 -3.46 7.20 26.96
N LYS A 191 -4.29 6.98 25.94
CA LYS A 191 -3.93 6.20 24.76
C LYS A 191 -2.67 6.72 24.05
N ILE A 192 -2.48 8.04 23.98
CA ILE A 192 -1.27 8.65 23.41
C ILE A 192 -0.05 8.34 24.27
N ILE A 193 -0.16 8.48 25.60
CA ILE A 193 0.91 8.21 26.55
C ILE A 193 1.31 6.73 26.50
N ASP A 194 0.34 5.82 26.50
CA ASP A 194 0.59 4.38 26.52
C ASP A 194 1.24 3.90 25.22
N ALA A 195 0.80 4.43 24.07
CA ALA A 195 1.31 4.01 22.76
C ALA A 195 2.64 4.68 22.38
N TYR A 196 2.89 5.92 22.84
CA TYR A 196 4.03 6.75 22.43
C TYR A 196 4.68 7.49 23.61
N PRO A 197 5.09 6.79 24.69
CA PRO A 197 5.46 7.41 25.97
C PRO A 197 6.61 8.42 25.89
N ASP A 198 7.55 8.22 24.96
CA ASP A 198 8.77 9.03 24.85
C ASP A 198 8.66 10.17 23.81
N THR A 199 7.44 10.62 23.52
CA THR A 199 7.18 11.63 22.47
C THR A 199 6.68 12.95 23.03
N ALA A 200 6.80 14.02 22.23
CA ALA A 200 6.25 15.32 22.62
C ALA A 200 4.72 15.27 22.77
N TYR A 201 4.05 14.39 22.03
CA TYR A 201 2.62 14.13 22.16
C TYR A 201 2.24 13.53 23.51
N ALA A 202 2.98 12.53 24.01
CA ALA A 202 2.74 11.96 25.33
C ALA A 202 2.94 12.99 26.45
N LYS A 203 4.00 13.80 26.37
CA LYS A 203 4.22 14.89 27.33
C LYS A 203 3.03 15.86 27.35
N ARG A 204 2.61 16.35 26.18
CA ARG A 204 1.45 17.27 26.06
C ARG A 204 0.15 16.63 26.54
N ALA A 205 -0.05 15.34 26.29
CA ALA A 205 -1.22 14.61 26.76
C ALA A 205 -1.22 14.51 28.29
N GLY A 206 -0.06 14.26 28.92
CA GLY A 206 0.10 14.27 30.37
C GLY A 206 -0.23 15.63 30.98
N ASP A 207 0.28 16.72 30.40
CA ASP A 207 -0.05 18.09 30.84
C ASP A 207 -1.56 18.36 30.78
N LYS A 208 -2.25 17.85 29.74
CA LYS A 208 -3.70 17.99 29.60
C LYS A 208 -4.48 17.16 30.63
N ILE A 209 -4.06 15.93 30.89
CA ILE A 209 -4.65 15.09 31.95
C ILE A 209 -4.56 15.81 33.30
N ALA A 210 -3.37 16.33 33.64
CA ALA A 210 -3.17 17.04 34.90
C ALA A 210 -4.11 18.26 35.03
N SER A 211 -4.27 19.05 33.96
CA SER A 211 -5.18 20.21 33.98
C SER A 211 -6.66 19.84 34.18
N LEU A 212 -7.11 18.70 33.62
CA LEU A 212 -8.50 18.27 33.73
C LEU A 212 -8.85 17.63 35.08
N GLN A 213 -7.85 17.30 35.89
CA GLN A 213 -8.05 16.74 37.23
C GLN A 213 -8.06 17.83 38.32
N THR A 214 -7.64 19.05 37.98
CA THR A 214 -7.61 20.21 38.88
C THR A 214 -8.85 21.11 38.76
N ASP A 215 -9.67 20.91 37.73
CA ASP A 215 -10.95 21.61 37.47
C ASP A 215 -12.15 20.80 37.99
#